data_AF-A0A8J2UFA4-F1
#
_entry.id   AF-A0A8J2UFA4-F1
#
_cell.length_a   1.000
_cell.length_b   1.000
_cell.length_c   1.000
_cell.angle_alpha   90.00
_cell.angle_beta   90.00
_cell.angle_gamma   90.00
#
_symmetry.space_group_name_H-M   'P 1'
#
loop_
_entity.id
_entity.type
_entity.pdbx_description
1 polymer ?
#
loop_
_entity_poly.entity_id
_entity_poly.type
_entity_poly.pdbx_seq_one_letter_code
_entity_poly.pdbx_strand_id
1 'polypeptide(L)'
;MATPQKKGKSAGKKGGAGKKAAPKTTAKRSKPAPPAAKSASRGTPVRERLNTVKPSGGRDDSFFGLVHEVARQIPRGRVTSYGAIAAALGTRLSARMVGWAMMAVPYASKPVPAHRVVNRNGLLSGRHHFNPPEKMQQLLEKEGVAVKDNTVVDFKRLFWDPSKEL
;
A
#
# COMPACT_ATOMS: atom_id res chain seq x y z
N MET A 1 -45.94 -53.72 4.65
CA MET A 1 -45.01 -54.86 4.45
C MET A 1 -43.60 -54.27 4.46
N ALA A 2 -43.02 -54.02 5.64
CA ALA A 2 -42.18 -54.92 6.45
C ALA A 2 -40.66 -54.73 6.17
N THR A 3 -40.02 -53.91 7.01
CA THR A 3 -38.56 -53.90 7.30
C THR A 3 -38.17 -55.14 8.12
N PRO A 4 -36.90 -55.59 8.16
CA PRO A 4 -35.96 -55.18 9.24
C PRO A 4 -34.46 -55.10 8.80
N GLN A 5 -33.65 -54.13 9.23
CA GLN A 5 -32.76 -54.07 10.43
C GLN A 5 -31.79 -55.25 10.71
N LYS A 6 -30.48 -54.95 10.82
CA LYS A 6 -29.61 -55.09 12.03
C LYS A 6 -28.14 -54.69 11.72
N LYS A 7 -27.55 -53.71 12.42
CA LYS A 7 -26.79 -53.75 13.70
C LYS A 7 -25.38 -54.36 13.62
N GLY A 8 -24.38 -53.51 13.86
CA GLY A 8 -23.06 -53.85 14.41
C GLY A 8 -22.59 -52.69 15.31
N LYS A 9 -22.25 -53.01 16.56
CA LYS A 9 -22.06 -52.11 17.72
C LYS A 9 -20.72 -52.47 18.36
N SER A 10 -20.12 -51.50 19.07
CA SER A 10 -19.18 -51.60 20.22
C SER A 10 -17.91 -50.76 19.96
N ALA A 11 -17.59 -49.69 20.70
CA ALA A 11 -17.59 -49.37 22.13
C ALA A 11 -16.38 -49.94 22.92
N GLY A 12 -15.66 -49.02 23.57
CA GLY A 12 -14.81 -49.23 24.75
C GLY A 12 -13.40 -48.65 24.62
N LYS A 13 -12.77 -48.01 25.63
CA LYS A 13 -13.19 -47.59 26.98
C LYS A 13 -12.00 -46.81 27.61
N LYS A 14 -12.32 -45.66 28.22
CA LYS A 14 -11.82 -45.02 29.47
C LYS A 14 -10.34 -45.08 29.94
N GLY A 15 -9.94 -43.95 30.52
CA GLY A 15 -9.20 -43.83 31.80
C GLY A 15 -7.92 -43.00 31.68
N GLY A 16 -7.54 -42.05 32.54
CA GLY A 16 -8.07 -41.48 33.79
C GLY A 16 -7.33 -40.14 34.02
N ALA A 17 -7.97 -39.07 34.47
CA ALA A 17 -8.16 -38.69 35.88
C ALA A 17 -6.86 -38.61 36.72
N GLY A 18 -6.42 -37.39 37.04
CA GLY A 18 -5.97 -37.12 38.42
C GLY A 18 -4.94 -36.01 38.64
N LYS A 19 -5.35 -35.07 39.52
CA LYS A 19 -4.57 -34.19 40.42
C LYS A 19 -4.06 -32.87 39.81
N LYS A 20 -4.73 -31.74 40.02
CA LYS A 20 -4.80 -30.87 41.23
C LYS A 20 -3.44 -30.31 41.67
N ALA A 21 -3.25 -29.01 41.44
CA ALA A 21 -2.64 -28.09 42.39
C ALA A 21 -3.07 -26.65 42.04
N ALA A 22 -3.53 -25.91 43.05
CA ALA A 22 -3.98 -24.52 43.01
C ALA A 22 -2.84 -23.55 43.42
N PRO A 23 -3.13 -22.28 43.72
CA PRO A 23 -2.61 -21.12 43.02
C PRO A 23 -1.27 -20.62 43.58
N LYS A 24 -0.41 -20.08 42.72
CA LYS A 24 0.69 -19.20 43.13
C LYS A 24 0.30 -17.75 42.86
N THR A 25 -0.21 -17.10 43.89
CA THR A 25 -0.18 -15.65 44.06
C THR A 25 1.26 -15.23 44.32
N THR A 26 1.83 -14.28 43.57
CA THR A 26 2.69 -13.20 44.10
C THR A 26 3.15 -12.22 43.02
N ALA A 27 2.99 -10.94 43.35
CA ALA A 27 3.77 -9.79 42.91
C ALA A 27 3.66 -9.34 41.44
N LYS A 28 2.60 -8.56 41.18
CA LYS A 28 2.58 -7.48 40.18
C LYS A 28 3.73 -6.51 40.50
N ARG A 29 4.86 -6.62 39.79
CA ARG A 29 6.01 -5.71 39.97
C ARG A 29 5.68 -4.38 39.29
N SER A 30 5.16 -3.45 40.08
CA SER A 30 5.04 -2.03 39.74
C SER A 30 6.43 -1.50 39.43
N LYS A 31 6.66 -1.05 38.18
CA LYS A 31 7.83 -0.21 37.88
C LYS A 31 7.71 1.09 38.70
N PRO A 32 8.73 1.50 39.45
CA PRO A 32 8.70 2.81 40.10
C PRO A 32 8.74 3.91 39.03
N ALA A 33 7.92 4.94 39.24
CA ALA A 33 7.97 6.18 38.48
C ALA A 33 9.36 6.84 38.69
N PRO A 34 9.96 7.45 37.65
CA PRO A 34 11.20 8.19 37.82
C PRO A 34 10.98 9.43 38.70
N PRO A 35 11.95 9.82 39.55
CA PRO A 35 11.83 11.01 40.37
C PRO A 35 11.79 12.28 39.52
N ALA A 36 10.94 13.23 39.93
CA ALA A 36 10.86 14.57 39.36
C ALA A 36 12.20 15.30 39.56
N ALA A 37 12.97 15.47 38.49
CA ALA A 37 14.16 16.30 38.49
C ALA A 37 13.76 17.78 38.38
N LYS A 38 14.14 18.56 39.40
CA LYS A 38 14.01 20.01 39.43
C LYS A 38 14.99 20.67 38.45
N SER A 39 14.50 21.77 37.90
CA SER A 39 15.12 22.76 37.02
C SER A 39 16.60 23.04 37.26
N ALA A 40 17.40 22.96 36.20
CA ALA A 40 18.64 23.69 36.05
C ALA A 40 18.69 24.26 34.62
N SER A 41 18.69 25.58 34.56
CA SER A 41 18.71 26.44 33.38
C SER A 41 19.92 26.18 32.48
N ARG A 42 19.67 25.72 31.24
CA ARG A 42 20.57 25.97 30.10
C ARG A 42 19.70 26.34 28.91
N GLY A 43 19.99 27.53 28.36
CA GLY A 43 19.17 28.21 27.36
C GLY A 43 18.85 27.32 26.17
N THR A 44 17.56 27.22 25.89
CA THR A 44 17.03 26.70 24.63
C THR A 44 17.52 27.61 23.50
N PRO A 45 18.19 27.11 22.44
CA PRO A 45 18.25 27.88 21.22
C PRO A 45 16.81 27.98 20.71
N VAL A 46 16.31 29.23 20.70
CA VAL A 46 15.04 29.62 20.13
C VAL A 46 14.86 28.85 18.83
N ARG A 47 13.81 28.03 18.76
CA ARG A 47 13.38 27.35 17.52
C ARG A 47 13.36 28.40 16.43
N GLU A 48 14.34 28.32 15.56
CA GLU A 48 14.49 29.21 14.43
C GLU A 48 13.18 29.17 13.66
N ARG A 49 12.63 30.37 13.47
CA ARG A 49 11.28 30.58 12.95
C ARG A 49 11.14 29.74 11.69
N LEU A 50 10.04 29.00 11.56
CA LEU A 50 9.62 28.46 10.27
C LEU A 50 9.47 29.67 9.35
N ASN A 51 10.52 29.95 8.56
CA ASN A 51 10.45 30.93 7.50
C ASN A 51 9.25 30.54 6.65
N THR A 52 8.29 31.44 6.58
CA THR A 52 7.10 31.33 5.76
C THR A 52 7.53 31.08 4.33
N VAL A 53 7.53 29.81 3.91
CA VAL A 53 7.67 29.45 2.51
C VAL A 53 6.38 29.90 1.85
N LYS A 54 6.40 31.10 1.26
CA LYS A 54 5.40 31.50 0.26
C LYS A 54 5.73 30.72 -1.01
N PRO A 55 4.84 29.83 -1.52
CA PRO A 55 5.05 29.30 -2.85
C PRO A 55 5.01 30.47 -3.84
N SER A 56 6.11 30.65 -4.56
CA SER A 56 6.30 31.64 -5.61
C SER A 56 5.29 31.40 -6.72
N GLY A 57 4.24 32.23 -6.79
CA GLY A 57 3.13 32.11 -7.75
C GLY A 57 3.49 32.35 -9.22
N GLY A 58 4.47 31.61 -9.77
CA GLY A 58 4.57 31.26 -11.20
C GLY A 58 4.04 29.84 -11.40
N ARG A 59 3.76 29.38 -12.62
CA ARG A 59 3.25 28.01 -12.87
C ARG A 59 4.34 26.96 -12.61
N ASP A 60 4.66 26.76 -11.34
CA ASP A 60 5.23 25.53 -10.84
C ASP A 60 4.20 24.45 -11.17
N ASP A 61 4.50 23.56 -12.11
CA ASP A 61 3.67 22.38 -12.31
C ASP A 61 3.55 21.71 -10.95
N SER A 62 2.32 21.67 -10.41
CA SER A 62 2.06 21.04 -9.12
C SER A 62 2.67 19.63 -9.17
N PHE A 63 3.14 19.12 -8.03
CA PHE A 63 3.69 17.76 -7.98
C PHE A 63 2.76 16.73 -8.65
N PHE A 64 1.44 16.94 -8.56
CA PHE A 64 0.43 16.09 -9.18
C PHE A 64 0.48 16.22 -10.70
N GLY A 65 0.61 17.44 -11.21
CA GLY A 65 0.85 17.73 -12.63
C GLY A 65 2.09 17.03 -13.17
N LEU A 66 3.23 17.10 -12.46
CA LEU A 66 4.46 16.40 -12.85
C LEU A 66 4.27 14.88 -12.90
N VAL A 67 3.60 14.30 -11.89
CA VAL A 67 3.26 12.87 -11.88
C VAL A 67 2.37 12.51 -13.08
N HIS A 68 1.38 13.35 -13.40
CA HIS A 68 0.49 13.13 -14.53
C HIS A 68 1.22 13.25 -15.87
N GLU A 69 2.19 14.16 -16.00
CA GLU A 69 3.02 14.28 -17.21
C GLU A 69 3.85 13.01 -17.41
N VAL A 70 4.55 12.52 -16.39
CA VAL A 70 5.31 11.25 -16.49
C VAL A 70 4.37 10.08 -16.83
N ALA A 71 3.20 10.01 -16.19
CA ALA A 71 2.24 8.96 -16.47
C ALA A 71 1.71 9.00 -17.92
N ARG A 72 1.60 10.18 -18.54
CA ARG A 72 1.21 10.31 -19.96
C ARG A 72 2.25 9.72 -20.92
N GLN A 73 3.53 9.70 -20.53
CA GLN A 73 4.61 9.19 -21.37
C GLN A 73 4.71 7.66 -21.40
N ILE A 74 4.00 6.96 -20.50
CA ILE A 74 4.05 5.49 -20.44
C ILE A 74 3.54 4.94 -21.79
N PRO A 75 4.33 4.17 -22.56
CA PRO A 75 3.90 3.65 -23.86
C PRO A 75 2.70 2.70 -23.75
N ARG A 76 1.91 2.58 -24.83
CA ARG A 76 0.86 1.56 -24.93
C ARG A 76 1.47 0.17 -24.77
N GLY A 77 0.80 -0.71 -24.00
CA GLY A 77 1.26 -2.08 -23.77
C GLY A 77 2.40 -2.21 -22.76
N ARG A 78 2.84 -1.11 -22.15
CA ARG A 78 3.84 -1.07 -21.08
C ARG A 78 3.20 -0.59 -19.78
N VAL A 79 3.82 -0.93 -18.66
CA VAL A 79 3.38 -0.54 -17.32
C VAL A 79 4.54 -0.02 -16.50
N THR A 80 4.27 0.86 -15.54
CA THR A 80 5.29 1.34 -14.59
C THR A 80 4.79 1.23 -13.16
N SER A 81 5.66 1.55 -12.21
CA SER A 81 5.30 1.56 -10.79
C SER A 81 5.30 2.95 -10.18
N TYR A 82 4.51 3.15 -9.13
CA TYR A 82 4.51 4.40 -8.36
C TYR A 82 5.91 4.80 -7.88
N GLY A 83 6.74 3.82 -7.50
CA GLY A 83 8.11 4.08 -7.06
C GLY A 83 9.04 4.52 -8.19
N ALA A 84 8.82 4.01 -9.40
CA ALA A 84 9.62 4.38 -10.56
C ALA A 84 9.35 5.82 -10.99
N ILE A 85 8.07 6.24 -10.99
CA ILE A 85 7.69 7.64 -11.23
C ILE A 85 8.31 8.55 -10.16
N ALA A 86 8.24 8.16 -8.89
CA ALA A 86 8.84 8.94 -7.80
C ALA A 86 10.36 9.11 -7.97
N ALA A 87 11.04 8.04 -8.37
CA ALA A 87 12.49 8.02 -8.62
C ALA A 87 12.86 8.93 -9.80
N ALA A 88 12.13 8.85 -10.92
CA ALA A 88 12.39 9.67 -12.11
C ALA A 88 12.22 11.16 -11.87
N LEU A 89 11.29 11.56 -11.00
CA LEU A 89 11.12 12.97 -10.63
C LEU A 89 12.23 13.49 -9.69
N GLY A 90 13.20 12.64 -9.31
CA GLY A 90 14.38 13.05 -8.54
C GLY A 90 14.06 13.52 -7.13
N THR A 91 12.87 13.22 -6.64
CA THR A 91 12.37 13.79 -5.39
C THR A 91 12.59 12.85 -4.21
N ARG A 92 12.71 13.39 -2.99
CA ARG A 92 12.57 12.59 -1.75
C ARG A 92 11.14 12.05 -1.55
N LEU A 93 10.26 12.19 -2.54
CA LEU A 93 8.84 11.88 -2.40
C LEU A 93 8.65 10.38 -2.50
N SER A 94 7.69 9.88 -1.73
CA SER A 94 7.43 8.46 -1.64
C SER A 94 6.51 7.99 -2.77
N ALA A 95 6.61 6.71 -3.13
CA ALA A 95 5.63 6.03 -3.97
C ALA A 95 4.17 6.25 -3.49
N ARG A 96 3.96 6.48 -2.18
CA ARG A 96 2.65 6.79 -1.62
C ARG A 96 2.10 8.14 -2.10
N MET A 97 2.95 9.17 -2.19
CA MET A 97 2.53 10.47 -2.70
C MET A 97 2.17 10.42 -4.18
N VAL A 98 2.92 9.65 -4.98
CA VAL A 98 2.54 9.37 -6.38
C VAL A 98 1.18 8.66 -6.41
N GLY A 99 0.95 7.70 -5.52
CA GLY A 99 -0.37 7.07 -5.38
C GLY A 99 -1.50 8.07 -5.16
N TRP A 100 -1.33 9.06 -4.26
CA TRP A 100 -2.31 10.13 -4.06
C TRP A 100 -2.49 11.01 -5.29
N ALA A 101 -1.41 11.38 -5.98
CA ALA A 101 -1.49 12.13 -7.23
C ALA A 101 -2.27 11.35 -8.31
N MET A 102 -2.10 10.03 -8.39
CA MET A 102 -2.84 9.18 -9.33
C MET A 102 -4.33 9.06 -8.98
N MET A 103 -4.72 9.15 -7.70
CA MET A 103 -6.14 9.21 -7.31
C MET A 103 -6.82 10.51 -7.79
N ALA A 104 -6.06 11.58 -8.00
CA ALA A 104 -6.56 12.87 -8.47
C ALA A 104 -6.71 12.96 -10.00
N VAL A 105 -6.36 11.90 -10.75
CA VAL A 105 -6.48 11.85 -12.22
C VAL A 105 -7.87 12.22 -12.75
N PRO A 106 -9.01 11.84 -12.13
CA PRO A 106 -10.33 12.26 -12.61
C PRO A 106 -10.54 13.77 -12.68
N TYR A 107 -9.74 14.55 -11.94
CA TYR A 107 -9.78 16.01 -11.90
C TYR A 107 -8.66 16.66 -12.73
N ALA A 108 -7.85 15.87 -13.44
CA ALA A 108 -6.78 16.37 -14.28
C ALA A 108 -7.34 17.07 -15.53
N SER A 109 -6.67 18.13 -15.97
CA SER A 109 -7.06 18.89 -17.16
C SER A 109 -6.92 18.12 -18.47
N LYS A 110 -6.04 17.12 -18.50
CA LYS A 110 -5.77 16.25 -19.66
C LYS A 110 -5.94 14.77 -19.27
N PRO A 111 -6.35 13.90 -20.21
CA PRO A 111 -6.41 12.46 -19.96
C PRO A 111 -5.06 11.90 -19.50
N VAL A 112 -5.08 11.01 -18.51
CA VAL A 112 -3.91 10.30 -17.99
C VAL A 112 -4.18 8.80 -18.04
N PRO A 113 -3.27 7.98 -18.61
CA PRO A 113 -3.45 6.53 -18.67
C PRO A 113 -3.14 5.87 -17.31
N ALA A 114 -3.97 6.17 -16.31
CA ALA A 114 -3.75 5.73 -14.93
C ALA A 114 -3.74 4.21 -14.76
N HIS A 115 -4.37 3.46 -15.67
CA HIS A 115 -4.39 2.01 -15.65
C HIS A 115 -3.01 1.38 -15.89
N ARG A 116 -2.05 2.13 -16.47
CA ARG A 116 -0.67 1.67 -16.68
C ARG A 116 0.24 1.80 -15.45
N VAL A 117 -0.24 2.41 -14.36
CA VAL A 117 0.53 2.58 -13.12
C VAL A 117 0.07 1.57 -12.08
N VAL A 118 0.96 0.65 -11.72
CA VAL A 118 0.70 -0.46 -10.79
C VAL A 118 1.65 -0.40 -9.58
N ASN A 119 1.49 -1.29 -8.62
CA ASN A 119 2.44 -1.36 -7.51
C ASN A 119 3.77 -2.03 -7.93
N ARG A 120 4.73 -2.08 -6.99
CA ARG A 120 6.06 -2.64 -7.24
C ARG A 120 6.08 -4.13 -7.63
N ASN A 121 5.01 -4.87 -7.36
CA ASN A 121 4.86 -6.28 -7.67
C ASN A 121 4.00 -6.51 -8.93
N GLY A 122 3.59 -5.45 -9.63
CA GLY A 122 2.68 -5.55 -10.78
C GLY A 122 1.20 -5.72 -10.42
N LEU A 123 0.83 -5.63 -9.13
CA LEU A 123 -0.56 -5.72 -8.69
C LEU A 123 -1.31 -4.42 -8.99
N LEU A 124 -2.52 -4.54 -9.50
CA LEU A 124 -3.47 -3.47 -9.81
C LEU A 124 -4.07 -2.86 -8.53
N SER A 125 -3.23 -2.36 -7.61
CA SER A 125 -3.68 -1.77 -6.34
C SER A 125 -4.55 -0.52 -6.51
N GLY A 126 -4.46 0.15 -7.66
CA GLY A 126 -5.28 1.31 -8.01
C GLY A 126 -6.66 0.97 -8.55
N ARG A 127 -7.00 -0.32 -8.76
CA ARG A 127 -8.25 -0.73 -9.43
C ARG A 127 -9.52 -0.20 -8.78
N HIS A 128 -9.52 -0.02 -7.47
CA HIS A 128 -10.67 0.48 -6.71
C HIS A 128 -11.04 1.94 -7.04
N HIS A 129 -10.15 2.68 -7.69
CA HIS A 129 -10.42 4.03 -8.18
C HIS A 129 -11.03 4.05 -9.59
N PHE A 130 -11.18 2.88 -10.22
CA PHE A 130 -11.88 2.73 -11.48
C PHE A 130 -13.32 2.27 -11.23
N ASN A 131 -14.24 2.75 -12.06
CA ASN A 131 -15.63 2.32 -12.04
C ASN A 131 -16.02 1.73 -13.41
N PRO A 132 -16.38 0.44 -13.49
CA PRO A 132 -16.27 -0.58 -12.43
C PRO A 132 -14.80 -0.94 -12.12
N PRO A 133 -14.48 -1.60 -10.98
CA PRO A 133 -13.10 -1.95 -10.61
C PRO A 133 -12.35 -2.80 -11.64
N GLU A 134 -13.08 -3.57 -12.45
CA GLU A 134 -12.55 -4.44 -13.51
C GLU A 134 -12.04 -3.63 -14.71
N LYS A 135 -12.45 -2.35 -14.82
CA LYS A 135 -12.09 -1.47 -15.94
C LYS A 135 -10.58 -1.28 -16.07
N MET A 136 -9.84 -1.24 -14.96
CA MET A 136 -8.38 -1.14 -15.00
C MET A 136 -7.75 -2.31 -15.76
N GLN A 137 -8.21 -3.53 -15.47
CA GLN A 137 -7.77 -4.75 -16.14
C GLN A 137 -8.18 -4.74 -17.62
N GLN A 138 -9.45 -4.42 -17.92
CA GLN A 138 -9.94 -4.38 -19.30
C GLN A 138 -9.14 -3.40 -20.18
N LEU A 139 -8.72 -2.25 -19.63
CA LEU A 139 -7.91 -1.28 -20.35
C LEU A 139 -6.49 -1.80 -20.63
N LEU A 140 -5.89 -2.51 -19.68
CA LEU A 140 -4.59 -3.16 -19.86
C LEU A 140 -4.67 -4.28 -20.92
N GLU A 141 -5.69 -5.12 -20.85
CA GLU A 141 -5.90 -6.21 -21.80
C GLU A 141 -6.15 -5.71 -23.24
N LYS A 142 -6.88 -4.59 -23.39
CA LYS A 142 -7.04 -3.88 -24.68
C LYS A 142 -5.73 -3.35 -25.26
N GLU A 143 -4.69 -3.23 -24.45
CA GLU A 143 -3.35 -2.86 -24.89
C GLU A 143 -2.41 -4.07 -25.04
N GLY A 144 -2.94 -5.29 -24.90
CA GLY A 144 -2.16 -6.52 -24.99
C GLY A 144 -1.41 -6.90 -23.70
N VAL A 145 -1.72 -6.24 -22.58
CA VAL A 145 -1.14 -6.57 -21.27
C VAL A 145 -2.04 -7.59 -20.58
N ALA A 146 -1.59 -8.84 -20.51
CA ALA A 146 -2.31 -9.89 -19.79
C ALA A 146 -2.28 -9.66 -18.27
N VAL A 147 -3.42 -9.87 -17.61
CA VAL A 147 -3.57 -9.74 -16.16
C VAL A 147 -4.14 -11.04 -15.60
N LYS A 148 -3.55 -11.56 -14.53
CA LYS A 148 -4.02 -12.74 -13.80
C LYS A 148 -4.05 -12.42 -12.31
N ASP A 149 -5.16 -12.74 -11.65
CA ASP A 149 -5.34 -12.50 -10.20
C ASP A 149 -5.02 -11.05 -9.79
N ASN A 150 -5.52 -10.08 -10.57
CA ASN A 150 -5.24 -8.64 -10.44
C ASN A 150 -3.76 -8.26 -10.56
N THR A 151 -2.92 -9.11 -11.15
CA THR A 151 -1.48 -8.88 -11.31
C THR A 151 -1.08 -8.95 -12.78
N VAL A 152 -0.25 -8.01 -13.23
CA VAL A 152 0.28 -8.00 -14.60
C VAL A 152 1.18 -9.21 -14.83
N VAL A 153 0.87 -10.01 -15.85
CA VAL A 153 1.70 -11.11 -16.32
C VAL A 153 2.94 -10.54 -17.02
N ASP A 154 4.10 -11.20 -16.86
CA ASP A 154 5.38 -10.73 -17.39
C ASP A 154 5.76 -9.30 -16.95
N PHE A 155 5.34 -8.88 -15.74
CA PHE A 155 5.53 -7.51 -15.26
C PHE A 155 6.94 -6.95 -15.51
N LYS A 156 7.99 -7.72 -15.23
CA LYS A 156 9.39 -7.31 -15.45
C LYS A 156 9.72 -7.00 -16.91
N ARG A 157 9.17 -7.78 -17.86
CA ARG A 157 9.39 -7.60 -19.30
C ARG A 157 8.62 -6.39 -19.83
N LEU A 158 7.42 -6.16 -19.31
CA LEU A 158 6.55 -5.05 -19.71
C LEU A 158 6.87 -3.75 -18.96
N PHE A 159 7.71 -3.82 -17.94
CA PHE A 159 8.05 -2.68 -17.09
C PHE A 159 8.74 -1.59 -17.89
N TRP A 160 8.22 -0.38 -17.79
CA TRP A 160 8.79 0.84 -18.35
C TRP A 160 9.41 1.68 -17.24
N ASP A 161 10.69 1.99 -17.40
CA ASP A 161 11.49 2.72 -16.41
C ASP A 161 11.65 4.18 -16.85
N PRO A 162 10.87 5.13 -16.29
CA PRO A 162 10.95 6.54 -16.67
C PRO A 162 12.33 7.15 -16.43
N SER A 163 13.16 6.58 -15.55
CA SER A 163 14.50 7.15 -15.31
C SER A 163 15.52 6.78 -16.40
N LYS A 164 15.17 5.84 -17.27
CA LYS A 164 16.04 5.34 -18.35
C LYS A 164 15.49 5.63 -19.73
N GLU A 165 14.17 5.76 -19.83
CA GLU A 165 13.44 5.86 -21.09
C GLU A 165 12.84 7.26 -21.34
N LEU A 166 13.02 8.23 -20.42
CA LEU A 166 12.75 9.66 -20.61
C LEU A 166 14.06 10.45 -20.67
#